data_AF-A0A350IXJ9-F1
#
_entry.id   AF-A0A350IXJ9-F1
#
_cell.length_a   1.000
_cell.length_b   1.000
_cell.length_c   1.000
_cell.angle_alpha   90.00
_cell.angle_beta   90.00
_cell.angle_gamma   90.00
#
_symmetry.space_group_name_H-M   'P 1'
#
loop_
_entity.id
_entity.type
_entity.pdbx_description
1 polymer ?
#
loop_
_entity_poly.entity_id
_entity_poly.type
_entity_poly.pdbx_seq_one_letter_code
_entity_poly.pdbx_strand_id
1 'polypeptide(L)'
;MQNVNTKLSLKRVIRSLILFIFIPVTARILNIFVQQYDISLMTSFNIVGSLLIFYDWNLFGIHYNRAKYNLDDTILYTVVAYILILIWTIFSLEKLHCRVVIPSGDTLLSYGYARAGMMTAYSFMEAITVSIAVKCATDHMIVNHNELQIILLTGLAAGLGMTVLFIPSLNPFTLMTTLLYNVILMIMLSYFYNQTGSFIPGMLGFALVNLTIMIISIL
;
A
#
# COMPACT_ATOMS: atom_id res chain seq x y z
N MET A 1 -8.02 33.55 2.85
CA MET A 1 -7.41 32.22 2.63
C MET A 1 -6.85 32.19 1.22
N GLN A 2 -5.53 32.28 1.06
CA GLN A 2 -4.91 32.20 -0.27
C GLN A 2 -5.02 30.75 -0.77
N ASN A 3 -5.69 30.57 -1.90
CA ASN A 3 -5.72 29.33 -2.67
C ASN A 3 -4.31 29.04 -3.20
N VAL A 4 -3.48 28.39 -2.38
CA VAL A 4 -2.23 27.80 -2.84
C VAL A 4 -2.62 26.50 -3.55
N ASN A 5 -2.87 26.64 -4.86
CA ASN A 5 -3.13 25.54 -5.78
C ASN A 5 -1.80 24.82 -6.06
N THR A 6 -1.19 24.20 -5.05
CA THR A 6 0.03 23.41 -5.21
C THR A 6 -0.31 22.05 -5.78
N LYS A 7 -0.61 22.01 -7.08
CA LYS A 7 -0.48 20.77 -7.83
C LYS A 7 0.98 20.32 -7.74
N LEU A 8 1.20 19.04 -7.44
CA LEU A 8 2.53 18.44 -7.57
C LEU A 8 3.06 18.68 -9.00
N SER A 9 4.37 18.64 -9.20
CA SER A 9 4.90 18.71 -10.58
C SER A 9 4.79 17.33 -11.22
N LEU A 10 4.45 17.24 -12.50
CA LEU A 10 4.41 15.97 -13.24
C LEU A 10 5.75 15.21 -13.12
N LYS A 11 6.87 15.94 -13.10
CA LYS A 11 8.21 15.38 -12.88
C LYS A 11 8.31 14.63 -11.55
N ARG A 12 7.70 15.17 -10.49
CA ARG A 12 7.67 14.55 -9.16
C ARG A 12 6.85 13.27 -9.19
N VAL A 13 5.65 13.31 -9.77
CA VAL A 13 4.78 12.12 -9.92
C VAL A 13 5.49 10.98 -10.64
N ILE A 14 6.12 11.28 -11.78
CA ILE A 14 6.84 10.27 -12.57
C ILE A 14 7.96 9.64 -11.73
N ARG A 15 8.74 10.44 -10.99
CA ARG A 15 9.83 9.91 -10.15
C ARG A 15 9.29 9.04 -9.01
N SER A 16 8.22 9.44 -8.34
CA SER A 16 7.59 8.66 -7.27
C SER A 16 7.07 7.32 -7.80
N LEU A 17 6.41 7.32 -8.96
CA LEU A 17 5.94 6.09 -9.61
C LEU A 17 7.09 5.19 -10.06
N ILE A 18 8.16 5.77 -10.60
CA ILE A 18 9.38 5.02 -10.93
C ILE A 18 9.93 4.36 -9.67
N LEU A 19 10.14 5.11 -8.58
CA LEU A 19 10.63 4.54 -7.32
C LEU A 19 9.74 3.39 -6.83
N PHE A 20 8.42 3.55 -6.91
CA PHE A 20 7.49 2.48 -6.55
C PHE A 20 7.64 1.22 -7.41
N ILE A 21 7.76 1.37 -8.73
CA ILE A 21 8.02 0.26 -9.67
C ILE A 21 9.39 -0.39 -9.41
N PHE A 22 10.37 0.38 -8.94
CA PHE A 22 11.70 -0.13 -8.62
C PHE A 22 11.72 -1.06 -7.41
N ILE A 23 10.68 -1.09 -6.55
CA ILE A 23 10.60 -2.02 -5.41
C ILE A 23 10.68 -3.49 -5.88
N PRO A 24 9.74 -4.02 -6.70
CA PRO A 24 9.82 -5.40 -7.17
C PRO A 24 11.01 -5.66 -8.10
N VAL A 25 11.50 -4.65 -8.84
CA VAL A 25 12.67 -4.78 -9.72
C VAL A 25 13.93 -5.00 -8.90
N THR A 26 14.19 -4.15 -7.91
CA THR A 26 15.34 -4.31 -7.00
C THR A 26 15.25 -5.62 -6.24
N ALA A 27 14.04 -6.06 -5.85
CA ALA A 27 13.86 -7.34 -5.16
C ALA A 27 14.30 -8.51 -6.05
N ARG A 28 13.95 -8.49 -7.35
CA ARG A 28 14.41 -9.51 -8.31
C ARG A 28 15.92 -9.47 -8.52
N ILE A 29 16.52 -8.28 -8.59
CA ILE A 29 17.98 -8.13 -8.74
C ILE A 29 18.70 -8.68 -7.52
N LEU A 30 18.27 -8.31 -6.30
CA LEU A 30 18.83 -8.83 -5.06
C LEU A 30 18.67 -10.35 -4.95
N ASN A 31 17.54 -10.88 -5.40
CA ASN A 31 17.27 -12.32 -5.35
C ASN A 31 18.21 -13.16 -6.24
N ILE A 32 18.88 -12.58 -7.23
CA ILE A 32 19.93 -13.27 -8.01
C ILE A 32 21.08 -13.69 -7.09
N PHE A 33 21.39 -12.89 -6.07
CA PHE A 33 22.50 -13.12 -5.15
C PHE A 33 22.05 -13.81 -3.86
N VAL A 34 20.92 -13.38 -3.28
CA VAL A 34 20.44 -13.87 -1.98
C VAL A 34 19.71 -15.21 -2.12
N GLN A 35 19.12 -15.48 -3.29
CA GLN A 35 18.30 -16.68 -3.57
C GLN A 35 17.11 -16.89 -2.61
N GLN A 36 16.71 -15.82 -1.90
CA GLN A 36 15.54 -15.79 -1.02
C GLN A 36 14.71 -14.55 -1.37
N TYR A 37 13.61 -14.76 -2.08
CA TYR A 37 12.82 -13.66 -2.64
C TYR A 37 12.17 -12.83 -1.54
N ASP A 38 11.70 -13.45 -0.45
CA ASP A 38 11.03 -12.75 0.63
C ASP A 38 11.98 -11.81 1.41
N ILE A 39 13.25 -12.20 1.60
CA ILE A 39 14.28 -11.31 2.16
C ILE A 39 14.62 -10.19 1.18
N SER A 40 14.75 -10.53 -0.10
CA SER A 40 15.08 -9.55 -1.14
C SER A 40 14.01 -8.48 -1.27
N LEU A 41 12.74 -8.88 -1.24
CA LEU A 41 11.59 -7.99 -1.29
C LEU A 41 11.42 -7.18 0.01
N MET A 42 11.64 -7.79 1.19
CA MET A 42 11.72 -7.06 2.47
C MET A 42 12.78 -5.94 2.39
N THR A 43 13.97 -6.27 1.92
CA THR A 43 15.09 -5.33 1.79
C THR A 43 14.76 -4.22 0.81
N SER A 44 14.15 -4.55 -0.33
CA SER A 44 13.68 -3.58 -1.31
C SER A 44 12.60 -2.64 -0.78
N PHE A 45 11.61 -3.16 -0.05
CA PHE A 45 10.60 -2.31 0.61
C PHE A 45 11.25 -1.32 1.55
N ASN A 46 12.22 -1.76 2.35
CA ASN A 46 12.93 -0.88 3.27
C ASN A 46 13.77 0.19 2.55
N ILE A 47 14.62 -0.21 1.59
CA ILE A 47 15.54 0.71 0.92
C ILE A 47 14.80 1.65 -0.01
N VAL A 48 14.08 1.09 -0.99
CA VAL A 48 13.41 1.89 -2.02
C VAL A 48 12.21 2.62 -1.43
N GLY A 49 11.52 2.01 -0.46
CA GLY A 49 10.44 2.68 0.26
C GLY A 49 10.92 3.87 1.09
N SER A 50 12.08 3.75 1.77
CA SER A 50 12.68 4.89 2.45
C SER A 50 13.05 6.01 1.48
N LEU A 51 13.62 5.68 0.32
CA LEU A 51 13.92 6.68 -0.73
C LEU A 51 12.65 7.39 -1.22
N LEU A 52 11.55 6.66 -1.41
CA LEU A 52 10.26 7.24 -1.78
C LEU A 52 9.74 8.18 -0.68
N ILE A 53 9.81 7.77 0.59
CA ILE A 53 9.42 8.60 1.74
C ILE A 53 10.27 9.88 1.82
N PHE A 54 11.60 9.77 1.68
CA PHE A 54 12.48 10.94 1.70
C PHE A 54 12.21 11.88 0.54
N TYR A 55 11.99 11.33 -0.66
CA TYR A 55 11.67 12.13 -1.84
C TYR A 55 10.32 12.86 -1.70
N ASP A 56 9.34 12.20 -1.09
CA ASP A 56 8.00 12.73 -0.87
C ASP A 56 7.73 13.21 0.56
N TRP A 57 8.80 13.56 1.30
CA TRP A 57 8.73 13.94 2.72
C TRP A 57 7.72 15.06 2.99
N ASN A 58 7.68 16.07 2.11
CA ASN A 58 6.74 17.18 2.23
C ASN A 58 5.28 16.73 2.06
N LEU A 59 5.01 15.76 1.17
CA LEU A 59 3.66 15.22 1.00
C LEU A 59 3.26 14.45 2.26
N PHE A 60 4.14 13.57 2.73
CA PHE A 60 3.93 12.83 3.97
C PHE A 60 3.70 13.76 5.16
N GLY A 61 4.50 14.81 5.30
CA GLY A 61 4.38 15.81 6.36
C GLY A 61 3.07 16.58 6.35
N ILE A 62 2.54 16.95 5.16
CA ILE A 62 1.22 17.59 5.05
C ILE A 62 0.12 16.66 5.56
N HIS A 63 0.13 15.40 5.14
CA HIS A 63 -0.89 14.42 5.55
C HIS A 63 -0.77 14.02 7.02
N TYR A 64 0.45 13.90 7.53
CA TYR A 64 0.72 13.73 8.95
C TYR A 64 0.16 14.90 9.77
N ASN A 65 0.43 16.14 9.37
CA ASN A 65 -0.08 17.32 10.07
C ASN A 65 -1.61 17.38 10.03
N ARG A 66 -2.25 17.11 8.89
CA ARG A 66 -3.73 17.02 8.80
C ARG A 66 -4.30 15.98 9.75
N ALA A 67 -3.70 14.79 9.78
CA ALA A 67 -4.11 13.71 10.68
C ALA A 67 -3.93 14.10 12.15
N LYS A 68 -2.81 14.76 12.48
CA LYS A 68 -2.52 15.25 13.83
C LYS A 68 -3.52 16.32 14.29
N TYR A 69 -3.92 17.24 13.41
CA TYR A 69 -4.88 18.28 13.75
C TYR A 69 -6.32 17.75 13.88
N ASN A 70 -6.66 16.67 13.16
CA ASN A 70 -7.96 15.99 13.21
C ASN A 70 -7.80 14.57 13.79
N LEU A 71 -7.31 14.49 15.03
CA LEU A 71 -6.91 13.22 15.65
C LEU A 71 -8.10 12.28 15.88
N ASP A 72 -9.25 12.80 16.29
CA ASP A 72 -10.45 12.00 16.57
C ASP A 72 -10.94 11.29 15.31
N ASP A 73 -11.11 12.03 14.21
CA ASP A 73 -11.46 11.47 12.90
C ASP A 73 -10.38 10.50 12.42
N THR A 74 -9.11 10.84 12.61
CA THR A 74 -8.00 9.96 12.21
C THR A 74 -8.08 8.61 12.92
N ILE A 75 -8.33 8.59 14.23
CA ILE A 75 -8.48 7.35 15.00
C ILE A 75 -9.71 6.59 14.55
N LEU A 76 -10.87 7.25 14.46
CA LEU A 76 -12.12 6.64 14.05
C LEU A 76 -11.97 5.95 12.68
N TYR A 77 -11.50 6.68 11.67
CA TYR A 77 -11.33 6.14 10.33
C TYR A 77 -10.19 5.12 10.23
N THR A 78 -9.18 5.17 11.10
CA THR A 78 -8.17 4.09 11.18
C THR A 78 -8.81 2.78 11.66
N VAL A 79 -9.68 2.84 12.68
CA VAL A 79 -10.41 1.67 13.19
C VAL A 79 -11.38 1.14 12.13
N VAL A 80 -12.14 2.01 11.48
CA VAL A 80 -13.03 1.60 10.39
C VAL A 80 -12.24 0.97 9.23
N ALA A 81 -11.10 1.57 8.86
CA ALA A 81 -10.22 1.00 7.85
C ALA A 81 -9.69 -0.37 8.23
N TYR A 82 -9.22 -0.53 9.47
CA TYR A 82 -8.78 -1.82 9.99
C TYR A 82 -9.87 -2.88 9.85
N ILE A 83 -11.09 -2.61 10.33
CA ILE A 83 -12.19 -3.59 10.31
C ILE A 83 -12.58 -3.96 8.88
N LEU A 84 -12.81 -2.97 8.01
CA LEU A 84 -13.28 -3.23 6.64
C LEU A 84 -12.22 -3.96 5.81
N ILE A 85 -10.96 -3.54 5.92
CA ILE A 85 -9.86 -4.18 5.19
C ILE A 85 -9.62 -5.58 5.75
N LEU A 86 -9.67 -5.79 7.07
CA LEU A 86 -9.49 -7.13 7.67
C LEU A 86 -10.54 -8.12 7.17
N ILE A 87 -11.82 -7.74 7.20
CA ILE A 87 -12.92 -8.58 6.71
C ILE A 87 -12.71 -8.92 5.23
N TRP A 88 -12.35 -7.91 4.43
CA TRP A 88 -12.10 -8.12 3.00
C TRP A 88 -10.90 -9.03 2.73
N THR A 89 -9.79 -8.84 3.44
CA THR A 89 -8.58 -9.65 3.32
C THR A 89 -8.84 -11.10 3.72
N ILE A 90 -9.51 -11.35 4.85
CA ILE A 90 -9.86 -12.71 5.29
C ILE A 90 -10.76 -13.39 4.25
N PHE A 91 -11.83 -12.73 3.83
CA PHE A 91 -12.73 -13.28 2.80
C PHE A 91 -11.98 -13.60 1.50
N SER A 92 -11.10 -12.71 1.06
CA SER A 92 -10.36 -12.87 -0.19
C SER A 92 -9.34 -14.00 -0.13
N LEU A 93 -8.66 -14.17 1.00
CA LEU A 93 -7.71 -15.27 1.21
C LEU A 93 -8.43 -16.62 1.31
N GLU A 94 -9.51 -16.70 2.10
CA GLU A 94 -10.19 -17.97 2.39
C GLU A 94 -11.14 -18.43 1.27
N LYS A 95 -11.85 -17.49 0.62
CA LYS A 95 -12.93 -17.83 -0.34
C LYS A 95 -12.53 -17.57 -1.78
N LEU A 96 -11.75 -16.53 -2.05
CA LEU A 96 -11.32 -16.19 -3.41
C LEU A 96 -9.93 -16.74 -3.76
N HIS A 97 -9.20 -17.27 -2.76
CA HIS A 97 -7.83 -17.75 -2.92
C HIS A 97 -6.94 -16.73 -3.65
N CYS A 98 -7.10 -15.45 -3.31
CA CYS A 98 -6.24 -14.41 -3.83
C CYS A 98 -4.83 -14.55 -3.24
N ARG A 99 -3.86 -13.85 -3.85
CA ARG A 99 -2.54 -13.67 -3.25
C ARG A 99 -2.43 -12.25 -2.71
N VAL A 100 -1.75 -12.12 -1.59
CA VAL A 100 -1.41 -10.82 -1.00
C VAL A 100 0.10 -10.74 -0.83
N VAL A 101 0.64 -9.53 -0.75
CA VAL A 101 2.09 -9.29 -0.68
C VAL A 101 2.58 -9.45 0.76
N ILE A 102 2.38 -10.62 1.35
CA ILE A 102 2.93 -10.98 2.66
C ILE A 102 3.56 -12.38 2.59
N PRO A 103 4.65 -12.64 3.34
CA PRO A 103 5.24 -13.97 3.43
C PRO A 103 4.29 -14.95 4.11
N SER A 104 4.40 -16.24 3.77
CA SER A 104 3.65 -17.30 4.45
C SER A 104 4.11 -17.48 5.90
N GLY A 105 3.26 -18.11 6.72
CA GLY A 105 3.60 -18.47 8.10
C GLY A 105 4.88 -19.30 8.19
N ASP A 106 5.01 -20.33 7.35
CA ASP A 106 6.21 -21.19 7.29
C ASP A 106 7.48 -20.39 6.98
N THR A 107 7.41 -19.46 6.02
CA THR A 107 8.51 -18.57 5.68
C THR A 107 8.88 -17.70 6.88
N LEU A 108 7.90 -17.05 7.54
CA LEU A 108 8.15 -16.23 8.73
C LEU A 108 8.75 -17.03 9.90
N LEU A 109 8.33 -18.28 10.07
CA LEU A 109 8.87 -19.18 11.09
C LEU A 109 10.33 -19.53 10.82
N SER A 110 10.70 -19.77 9.56
CA SER A 110 12.07 -20.15 9.17
C SER A 110 13.14 -19.07 9.42
N TYR A 111 12.75 -17.79 9.50
CA TYR A 111 13.69 -16.67 9.62
C TYR A 111 13.98 -16.20 11.05
N GLY A 112 13.48 -16.89 12.07
CA GLY A 112 13.83 -16.65 13.48
C GLY A 112 13.75 -15.17 13.88
N TYR A 113 14.89 -14.58 14.28
CA TYR A 113 14.97 -13.18 14.71
C TYR A 113 14.72 -12.14 13.60
N ALA A 114 14.95 -12.47 12.33
CA ALA A 114 14.69 -11.55 11.22
C ALA A 114 13.19 -11.36 10.96
N ARG A 115 12.33 -12.19 11.55
CA ARG A 115 10.87 -12.14 11.46
C ARG A 115 10.29 -10.76 11.79
N ALA A 116 10.78 -10.10 12.83
CA ALA A 116 10.27 -8.77 13.22
C ALA A 116 10.54 -7.71 12.13
N GLY A 117 11.70 -7.80 11.47
CA GLY A 117 12.04 -6.94 10.33
C GLY A 117 11.16 -7.22 9.12
N MET A 118 10.88 -8.49 8.83
CA MET A 118 9.95 -8.88 7.77
C MET A 118 8.54 -8.36 8.05
N MET A 119 8.01 -8.60 9.25
CA MET A 119 6.69 -8.13 9.64
C MET A 119 6.57 -6.62 9.49
N THR A 120 7.59 -5.85 9.88
CA THR A 120 7.57 -4.39 9.74
C THR A 120 7.60 -3.95 8.27
N ALA A 121 8.40 -4.60 7.42
CA ALA A 121 8.50 -4.26 6.01
C ALA A 121 7.20 -4.55 5.25
N TYR A 122 6.66 -5.77 5.40
CA TYR A 122 5.43 -6.22 4.72
C TYR A 122 4.14 -5.64 5.31
N SER A 123 4.22 -4.88 6.40
CA SER A 123 3.06 -4.14 6.93
C SER A 123 3.20 -2.65 6.69
N PHE A 124 4.06 -1.98 7.46
CA PHE A 124 4.15 -0.53 7.46
C PHE A 124 4.84 0.01 6.20
N MET A 125 5.96 -0.57 5.78
CA MET A 125 6.68 -0.05 4.60
C MET A 125 5.88 -0.27 3.32
N GLU A 126 5.24 -1.42 3.15
CA GLU A 126 4.31 -1.63 2.04
C GLU A 126 3.18 -0.59 2.07
N ALA A 127 2.44 -0.48 3.19
CA ALA A 127 1.31 0.43 3.27
C ALA A 127 1.70 1.90 3.02
N ILE A 128 2.84 2.35 3.56
CA ILE A 128 3.35 3.70 3.36
C ILE A 128 3.70 3.93 1.89
N THR A 129 4.46 3.02 1.28
CA THR A 129 4.92 3.18 -0.12
C THR A 129 3.75 3.18 -1.09
N VAL A 130 2.78 2.29 -0.92
CA VAL A 130 1.55 2.25 -1.69
C VAL A 130 0.77 3.56 -1.53
N SER A 131 0.55 4.01 -0.30
CA SER A 131 -0.23 5.21 -0.02
C SER A 131 0.41 6.47 -0.62
N ILE A 132 1.73 6.62 -0.52
CA ILE A 132 2.47 7.74 -1.13
C ILE A 132 2.40 7.66 -2.65
N ALA A 133 2.69 6.51 -3.25
CA ALA A 133 2.71 6.35 -4.70
C ALA A 133 1.34 6.64 -5.34
N VAL A 134 0.28 6.08 -4.77
CA VAL A 134 -1.11 6.30 -5.22
C VAL A 134 -1.49 7.76 -5.01
N LYS A 135 -1.10 8.38 -3.90
CA LYS A 135 -1.45 9.78 -3.65
C LYS A 135 -0.75 10.73 -4.64
N CYS A 136 0.54 10.53 -4.89
CA CYS A 136 1.28 11.28 -5.89
C CYS A 136 0.63 11.18 -7.28
N ALA A 137 0.16 9.99 -7.68
CA ALA A 137 -0.49 9.78 -8.97
C ALA A 137 -1.85 10.49 -9.09
N THR A 138 -2.62 10.54 -8.00
CA THR A 138 -4.00 11.03 -7.99
C THR A 138 -4.13 12.52 -7.73
N ASP A 139 -3.10 13.17 -7.16
CA ASP A 139 -3.10 14.61 -6.86
C ASP A 139 -3.34 15.52 -8.08
N HIS A 140 -3.13 15.00 -9.29
CA HIS A 140 -3.36 15.72 -10.54
C HIS A 140 -4.76 15.53 -11.14
N MET A 141 -5.52 14.55 -10.63
CA MET A 141 -6.81 14.18 -11.17
C MET A 141 -7.87 15.19 -10.73
N ILE A 142 -7.97 16.29 -11.47
CA ILE A 142 -9.13 17.18 -11.37
C ILE A 142 -10.25 16.54 -12.18
N VAL A 143 -11.02 15.67 -11.53
CA VAL A 143 -12.32 15.27 -12.07
C VAL A 143 -13.33 16.17 -11.37
N ASN A 144 -13.72 17.23 -12.07
CA ASN A 144 -14.72 18.18 -11.57
C ASN A 144 -15.97 17.39 -11.14
N HIS A 145 -16.32 17.51 -9.84
CA HIS A 145 -17.62 17.15 -9.24
C HIS A 145 -17.99 15.67 -9.09
N ASN A 146 -17.12 14.69 -9.36
CA ASN A 146 -17.46 13.27 -9.18
C ASN A 146 -16.43 12.52 -8.31
N GLU A 147 -16.53 12.67 -6.99
CA GLU A 147 -15.68 11.97 -6.00
C GLU A 147 -15.68 10.45 -6.21
N LEU A 148 -16.85 9.87 -6.48
CA LEU A 148 -16.98 8.44 -6.76
C LEU A 148 -16.16 8.00 -7.98
N GLN A 149 -16.12 8.81 -9.04
CA GLN A 149 -15.34 8.48 -10.24
C GLN A 149 -13.84 8.50 -9.96
N ILE A 150 -13.36 9.45 -9.14
CA ILE A 150 -11.96 9.51 -8.72
C ILE A 150 -11.60 8.27 -7.91
N ILE A 151 -12.44 7.89 -6.95
CA ILE A 151 -12.24 6.71 -6.11
C ILE A 151 -12.19 5.45 -6.97
N LEU A 152 -13.12 5.27 -7.91
CA LEU A 152 -13.18 4.10 -8.79
C LEU A 152 -11.99 4.05 -9.75
N LEU A 153 -11.64 5.17 -10.39
CA LEU A 153 -10.54 5.22 -11.36
C LEU A 153 -9.19 5.00 -10.67
N THR A 154 -9.00 5.59 -9.49
CA THR A 154 -7.83 5.34 -8.63
C THR A 154 -7.77 3.88 -8.24
N GLY A 155 -8.89 3.32 -7.77
CA GLY A 155 -9.02 1.93 -7.39
C GLY A 155 -8.61 0.96 -8.49
N LEU A 156 -9.15 1.17 -9.70
CA LEU A 156 -8.83 0.37 -10.88
C LEU A 156 -7.37 0.50 -11.30
N ALA A 157 -6.85 1.72 -11.44
CA ALA A 157 -5.49 1.95 -11.91
C ALA A 157 -4.44 1.45 -10.89
N ALA A 158 -4.59 1.81 -9.62
CA ALA A 158 -3.69 1.39 -8.55
C ALA A 158 -3.82 -0.12 -8.27
N GLY A 159 -5.04 -0.67 -8.29
CA GLY A 159 -5.27 -2.10 -8.10
C GLY A 159 -4.64 -2.96 -9.19
N LEU A 160 -4.75 -2.52 -10.45
CA LEU A 160 -4.04 -3.14 -11.57
C LEU A 160 -2.52 -3.04 -11.39
N GLY A 161 -2.01 -1.86 -11.05
CA GLY A 161 -0.59 -1.63 -10.81
C GLY A 161 -0.02 -2.56 -9.74
N MET A 162 -0.67 -2.65 -8.57
CA MET A 162 -0.29 -3.56 -7.49
C MET A 162 -0.22 -5.01 -7.94
N THR A 163 -1.27 -5.46 -8.65
CA THR A 163 -1.37 -6.85 -9.10
C THR A 163 -0.25 -7.20 -10.07
N VAL A 164 -0.02 -6.37 -11.08
CA VAL A 164 1.00 -6.62 -12.12
C VAL A 164 2.41 -6.53 -11.55
N LEU A 165 2.67 -5.59 -10.64
CA LEU A 165 4.02 -5.33 -10.12
C LEU A 165 4.48 -6.37 -9.09
N PHE A 166 3.60 -6.72 -8.15
CA PHE A 166 4.00 -7.53 -6.98
C PHE A 166 3.55 -8.99 -7.06
N ILE A 167 2.55 -9.32 -7.90
CA ILE A 167 1.99 -10.68 -7.96
C ILE A 167 1.90 -11.16 -9.42
N PRO A 168 3.05 -11.43 -10.07
CA PRO A 168 3.06 -12.07 -11.38
C PRO A 168 2.63 -13.54 -11.24
N SER A 169 1.32 -13.81 -11.32
CA SER A 169 0.79 -15.16 -11.41
C SER A 169 0.57 -15.52 -12.89
N LEU A 170 1.07 -16.70 -13.30
CA LEU A 170 0.73 -17.27 -14.61
C LEU A 170 -0.67 -17.91 -14.62
N ASN A 171 -1.26 -18.16 -13.45
CA ASN A 171 -2.62 -18.66 -13.33
C ASN A 171 -3.64 -17.51 -13.50
N PRO A 172 -4.49 -17.52 -14.54
CA PRO A 172 -5.45 -16.45 -14.81
C PRO A 172 -6.50 -16.26 -13.71
N PHE A 173 -6.93 -17.35 -13.07
CA PHE A 173 -7.92 -17.29 -11.99
C PHE A 173 -7.34 -16.57 -10.78
N THR A 174 -6.14 -16.96 -10.33
CA THR A 174 -5.44 -16.27 -9.24
C THR A 174 -5.13 -14.82 -9.57
N LEU A 175 -4.79 -14.52 -10.82
CA LEU A 175 -4.57 -13.15 -11.28
C LEU A 175 -5.84 -12.31 -11.14
N MET A 176 -6.99 -12.85 -11.57
CA MET A 176 -8.28 -12.17 -11.49
C MET A 176 -8.75 -11.96 -10.04
N THR A 177 -8.62 -12.98 -9.17
CA THR A 177 -9.02 -12.84 -7.76
C THR A 177 -8.11 -11.90 -6.99
N THR A 178 -6.82 -11.88 -7.33
CA THR A 178 -5.86 -10.90 -6.79
C THR A 178 -6.12 -9.49 -7.31
N LEU A 179 -6.47 -9.34 -8.59
CA LEU A 179 -6.85 -8.05 -9.15
C LEU A 179 -8.09 -7.50 -8.44
N LEU A 180 -9.12 -8.34 -8.25
CA LEU A 180 -10.33 -7.95 -7.54
C LEU A 180 -10.01 -7.51 -6.10
N TYR A 181 -9.18 -8.28 -5.39
CA TYR A 181 -8.69 -7.93 -4.05
C TYR A 181 -8.04 -6.54 -4.03
N ASN A 182 -7.06 -6.32 -4.90
CA ASN A 182 -6.29 -5.07 -4.94
C ASN A 182 -7.14 -3.87 -5.38
N VAL A 183 -8.06 -4.05 -6.33
CA VAL A 183 -8.97 -2.98 -6.76
C VAL A 183 -9.87 -2.53 -5.60
N ILE A 184 -10.49 -3.48 -4.89
CA ILE A 184 -11.36 -3.16 -3.76
C ILE A 184 -10.57 -2.54 -2.61
N LEU A 185 -9.37 -3.05 -2.31
CA LEU A 185 -8.47 -2.46 -1.33
C LEU A 185 -8.15 -0.99 -1.68
N MET A 186 -7.79 -0.71 -2.93
CA MET A 186 -7.46 0.65 -3.37
C MET A 186 -8.67 1.59 -3.38
N ILE A 187 -9.87 1.07 -3.66
CA ILE A 187 -11.13 1.81 -3.51
C ILE A 187 -11.33 2.20 -2.03
N MET A 188 -11.15 1.26 -1.09
CA MET A 188 -11.27 1.54 0.34
C MET A 188 -10.26 2.59 0.80
N LEU A 189 -8.98 2.46 0.42
CA LEU A 189 -7.94 3.43 0.76
C LEU A 189 -8.23 4.83 0.20
N SER A 190 -8.72 4.90 -1.05
CA SER A 190 -9.12 6.15 -1.68
C SER A 190 -10.33 6.78 -0.99
N TYR A 191 -11.29 5.95 -0.54
CA TYR A 191 -12.44 6.40 0.24
C TYR A 191 -12.01 7.01 1.58
N PHE A 192 -11.15 6.34 2.36
CA PHE A 192 -10.66 6.88 3.64
C PHE A 192 -9.87 8.17 3.47
N TYR A 193 -9.09 8.27 2.38
CA TYR A 193 -8.44 9.52 2.01
C TYR A 193 -9.47 10.65 1.78
N ASN A 194 -10.53 10.37 1.02
CA ASN A 194 -11.57 11.37 0.73
C ASN A 194 -12.30 11.84 2.00
N GLN A 195 -12.59 10.92 2.93
CA GLN A 195 -13.29 11.24 4.18
C GLN A 195 -12.46 12.09 5.15
N THR A 196 -11.14 11.90 5.20
CA THR A 196 -10.28 12.54 6.21
C THR A 196 -9.36 13.61 5.65
N GLY A 197 -9.29 13.76 4.32
CA GLY A 197 -8.31 14.60 3.64
C GLY A 197 -6.86 14.15 3.83
N SER A 198 -6.65 12.95 4.38
CA SER A 198 -5.34 12.36 4.70
C SER A 198 -5.29 10.88 4.37
N PHE A 199 -4.18 10.39 3.80
CA PHE A 199 -4.04 8.95 3.55
C PHE A 199 -3.64 8.17 4.80
N ILE A 200 -3.26 8.86 5.89
CA ILE A 200 -2.75 8.25 7.13
C ILE A 200 -3.72 7.23 7.75
N PRO A 201 -5.04 7.48 7.86
CA PRO A 201 -5.94 6.51 8.49
C PRO A 201 -6.04 5.20 7.70
N GLY A 202 -6.20 5.29 6.38
CA GLY A 202 -6.23 4.12 5.50
C GLY A 202 -4.89 3.37 5.49
N MET A 203 -3.78 4.10 5.45
CA MET A 203 -2.42 3.55 5.50
C MET A 203 -2.17 2.76 6.79
N LEU A 204 -2.53 3.33 7.96
CA LEU A 204 -2.37 2.65 9.24
C LEU A 204 -3.30 1.44 9.36
N GLY A 205 -4.56 1.58 8.93
CA GLY A 205 -5.51 0.46 8.90
C GLY A 205 -4.97 -0.71 8.07
N PHE A 206 -4.47 -0.43 6.85
CA PHE A 206 -3.88 -1.44 5.98
C PHE A 206 -2.62 -2.09 6.59
N ALA A 207 -1.70 -1.28 7.14
CA ALA A 207 -0.50 -1.80 7.81
C ALA A 207 -0.87 -2.75 8.96
N LEU A 208 -1.83 -2.36 9.80
CA LEU A 208 -2.29 -3.16 10.94
C LEU A 208 -2.97 -4.46 10.49
N VAL A 209 -3.70 -4.45 9.37
CA VAL A 209 -4.26 -5.69 8.80
C VAL A 209 -3.15 -6.63 8.34
N ASN A 210 -2.19 -6.16 7.56
CA ASN A 210 -1.06 -7.00 7.13
C ASN A 210 -0.31 -7.59 8.32
N LEU A 211 -0.05 -6.76 9.34
CA LEU A 211 0.58 -7.21 10.58
C LEU A 211 -0.27 -8.28 11.29
N THR A 212 -1.58 -8.06 11.40
CA THR A 212 -2.52 -9.01 12.03
C THR A 212 -2.51 -10.35 11.30
N ILE A 213 -2.62 -10.35 9.97
CA ILE A 213 -2.60 -11.58 9.17
C ILE A 213 -1.28 -12.33 9.33
N MET A 214 -0.14 -11.62 9.32
CA MET A 214 1.17 -12.25 9.55
C MET A 214 1.35 -12.79 10.98
N ILE A 215 0.71 -12.18 11.98
CA ILE A 215 0.72 -12.71 13.35
C ILE A 215 -0.16 -13.96 13.44
N ILE A 216 -1.38 -13.92 12.88
CA ILE A 216 -2.29 -15.06 12.88
C ILE A 216 -1.67 -16.25 12.12
N SER A 217 -0.92 -16.03 11.05
CA SER A 217 -0.35 -17.13 10.25
C SER A 217 0.77 -17.91 10.95
N ILE A 218 1.29 -17.42 12.08
CA ILE A 218 2.36 -18.07 12.86
C ILE A 218 1.90 -18.53 14.25
N LEU A 219 0.64 -18.28 14.61
CA LEU A 219 0.00 -18.77 15.83
C LEU A 219 -0.63 -20.13 15.56
#